data_AF-A0A2I0E064-F1
#
_entry.id   AF-A0A2I0E064-F1
#
_cell.length_a   1.000
_cell.length_b   1.000
_cell.length_c   1.000
_cell.angle_alpha   90.00
_cell.angle_beta   90.00
_cell.angle_gamma   90.00
#
_symmetry.space_group_name_H-M   'P 1'
#
loop_
_entity.id
_entity.type
_entity.pdbx_description
1 polymer ?
#
loop_
_entity_poly.entity_id
_entity_poly.type
_entity_poly.pdbx_seq_one_letter_code
_entity_poly.pdbx_strand_id
1 'polypeptide(L)'
;MKLIYSIITLLLMIGSFNANSESILTINEPAKIQKAEVVDKKEERSTVVLKPVINEIENKKEKGINENEFKQPWWLPHLFTILGFIVAALIVIFQLNKQHKSSMEVQNKNKVEELKLQIYHDFDEKLNNLSDASIKAGNYLNQLPENLALYHKQVYNNEVPIDIKQRPDEFLLVLNYLLSKILQVILLIEKYEVVEPRLKIFQSAFNSVHHNLMEFYKDLFLALIAVLPKNVKPEDIDKFGCSVISPLAISSDDFVILKQLCSKFSNAVSEVGEYQYDLRVESQNLFLGDLFGNTVPSREPIDPKCKVVKITEPEYTRVKNYFDHDSAWGKNCDEVDKQVNESFNESKVTERCT
;
A
#
# COMPACT_ATOMS: atom_id res chain seq x y z
N MET A 1 54.05 2.02 40.99
CA MET A 1 53.99 3.13 40.00
C MET A 1 53.82 2.64 38.55
N LYS A 2 54.63 1.72 38.02
CA LYS A 2 54.50 1.24 36.62
C LYS A 2 53.14 0.60 36.27
N LEU A 3 52.52 -0.11 37.22
CA LEU A 3 51.19 -0.71 37.03
C LEU A 3 50.07 0.33 36.91
N ILE A 4 50.14 1.41 37.69
CA ILE A 4 49.15 2.51 37.68
C ILE A 4 49.24 3.26 36.35
N TYR A 5 50.45 3.54 35.87
CA TYR A 5 50.64 4.11 34.54
C TYR A 5 50.08 3.20 33.45
N SER A 6 50.32 1.89 33.50
CA SER A 6 49.78 0.96 32.50
C SER A 6 48.25 0.90 32.47
N ILE A 7 47.59 1.01 33.63
CA ILE A 7 46.12 1.04 33.72
C ILE A 7 45.57 2.38 33.21
N ILE A 8 46.23 3.50 33.51
CA ILE A 8 45.86 4.82 32.98
C ILE A 8 46.03 4.89 31.46
N THR A 9 47.10 4.32 30.91
CA THR A 9 47.32 4.27 29.45
C THR A 9 46.27 3.40 28.75
N LEU A 10 45.85 2.29 29.37
CA LEU A 10 44.78 1.43 28.83
C LEU A 10 43.41 2.14 28.84
N LEU A 11 43.10 2.89 29.91
CA LEU A 11 41.87 3.68 29.99
C LEU A 11 41.83 4.85 29.00
N LEU A 12 42.97 5.50 28.74
CA LEU A 12 43.09 6.56 27.73
C LEU A 12 42.99 6.03 26.28
N MET A 13 43.47 4.81 26.02
CA MET A 13 43.32 4.15 24.71
C MET A 13 41.86 3.78 24.42
N ILE A 14 41.11 3.29 25.42
CA ILE A 14 39.68 2.96 25.27
C ILE A 14 38.84 4.23 25.06
N GLY A 15 39.19 5.34 25.71
CA GLY A 15 38.55 6.65 25.49
C GLY A 15 38.81 7.26 24.11
N SER A 16 39.97 6.99 23.51
CA SER A 16 40.36 7.56 22.20
C SER A 16 39.77 6.79 21.01
N PHE A 17 39.31 5.55 21.21
CA PHE A 17 38.72 4.72 20.15
C PHE A 17 37.27 5.09 19.82
N ASN A 18 36.62 5.93 20.63
CA ASN A 18 35.21 6.29 20.49
C ASN A 18 34.97 7.72 19.97
N ALA A 19 36.03 8.44 19.59
CA ALA A 19 35.98 9.86 19.20
C ALA A 19 36.04 10.10 17.67
N ASN A 20 35.93 9.06 16.83
CA ASN A 20 36.17 9.18 15.39
C ASN A 20 35.01 8.68 14.51
N SER A 21 33.77 9.03 14.87
CA SER A 21 32.60 8.83 14.01
C SER A 21 31.77 10.10 13.87
N GLU A 22 32.42 11.19 13.41
CA GLU A 22 31.72 12.32 12.79
C GLU A 22 31.93 12.26 11.28
N SER A 23 31.04 11.57 10.58
CA SER A 23 30.79 11.80 9.16
C SER A 23 29.60 12.72 9.03
N ILE A 24 29.87 13.88 8.46
CA ILE A 24 28.96 14.94 8.06
C ILE A 24 27.81 14.36 7.22
N LEU A 25 26.59 14.46 7.74
CA LEU A 25 25.35 14.43 6.95
C LEU A 25 24.50 15.62 7.43
N THR A 26 24.65 16.73 6.72
CA THR A 26 23.72 17.86 6.74
C THR A 26 22.37 17.38 6.22
N ILE A 27 21.42 17.14 7.12
CA ILE A 27 20.00 16.96 6.81
C ILE A 27 19.25 18.15 7.39
N ASN A 28 18.48 18.77 6.51
CA ASN A 28 17.62 19.94 6.75
C ASN A 28 16.68 19.78 7.96
N GLU A 29 16.35 20.93 8.55
CA GLU A 29 15.41 21.12 9.66
C GLU A 29 14.19 20.19 9.64
N PRO A 30 13.89 19.47 10.73
CA PRO A 30 12.56 18.93 10.93
C PRO A 30 11.66 19.98 11.60
N ALA A 31 10.44 20.04 11.08
CA ALA A 31 9.33 20.82 11.59
C ALA A 31 9.10 20.60 13.10
N LYS A 32 8.61 21.64 13.77
CA LYS A 32 8.16 21.64 15.17
C LYS A 32 7.12 20.54 15.41
N ILE A 33 7.55 19.39 15.87
CA ILE A 33 6.65 18.36 16.42
C ILE A 33 6.24 18.83 17.82
N GLN A 34 4.93 19.00 17.99
CA GLN A 34 4.30 19.30 19.27
C GLN A 34 4.64 18.20 20.27
N LYS A 35 4.99 18.61 21.49
CA LYS A 35 5.27 17.72 22.63
C LYS A 35 4.06 16.82 22.86
N ALA A 36 4.15 15.57 22.46
CA ALA A 36 3.23 14.54 22.90
C ALA A 36 3.42 14.35 24.40
N GLU A 37 2.33 14.57 25.13
CA GLU A 37 2.19 14.35 26.55
C GLU A 37 2.47 12.86 26.84
N VAL A 38 3.57 12.60 27.53
CA VAL A 38 3.91 11.25 28.00
C VAL A 38 2.89 10.87 29.06
N VAL A 39 1.91 10.07 28.66
CA VAL A 39 1.01 9.39 29.59
C VAL A 39 1.86 8.41 30.38
N ASP A 40 2.17 8.82 31.61
CA ASP A 40 2.83 8.01 32.64
C ASP A 40 2.00 6.73 32.89
N LYS A 41 2.38 5.65 32.23
CA LYS A 41 1.83 4.32 32.50
C LYS A 41 2.44 3.87 33.82
N LYS A 42 1.68 4.11 34.89
CA LYS A 42 1.96 3.71 36.27
C LYS A 42 2.17 2.18 36.33
N GLU A 43 3.41 1.75 36.18
CA GLU A 43 3.84 0.39 36.51
C GLU A 43 3.59 0.18 38.00
N GLU A 44 2.62 -0.67 38.33
CA GLU A 44 2.52 -1.33 39.63
C GLU A 44 3.80 -2.17 39.82
N ARG A 45 4.84 -1.52 40.34
CA ARG A 45 5.95 -2.20 40.98
C ARG A 45 5.39 -2.92 42.19
N SER A 46 5.22 -4.24 42.06
CA SER A 46 5.20 -5.17 43.17
C SER A 46 6.43 -4.90 44.04
N THR A 47 6.24 -4.11 45.10
CA THR A 47 7.20 -3.96 46.17
C THR A 47 7.33 -5.31 46.86
N VAL A 48 8.32 -6.10 46.44
CA VAL A 48 8.81 -7.22 47.25
C VAL A 48 9.42 -6.61 48.49
N VAL A 49 8.62 -6.59 49.56
CA VAL A 49 9.02 -6.17 50.91
C VAL A 49 10.03 -7.18 51.43
N LEU A 50 11.32 -6.94 51.19
CA LEU A 50 12.39 -7.56 51.95
C LEU A 50 12.54 -6.78 53.27
N LYS A 51 11.72 -7.14 54.25
CA LYS A 51 11.92 -6.83 55.67
C LYS A 51 12.95 -7.81 56.28
N PRO A 52 13.60 -7.43 57.39
CA PRO A 52 15.05 -7.52 57.54
C PRO A 52 15.52 -8.85 58.14
N VAL A 53 16.38 -9.56 57.41
CA VAL A 53 17.20 -10.65 57.96
C VAL A 53 18.54 -10.06 58.45
N ILE A 54 18.46 -9.08 59.36
CA ILE A 54 19.65 -8.45 59.97
C ILE A 54 19.74 -8.73 61.48
N ASN A 55 18.68 -9.23 62.13
CA ASN A 55 18.67 -9.39 63.60
C ASN A 55 19.10 -10.76 64.14
N GLU A 56 19.73 -11.63 63.34
CA GLU A 56 20.14 -12.98 63.82
C GLU A 56 21.66 -13.24 63.77
N ILE A 57 22.48 -12.20 63.54
CA ILE A 57 23.95 -12.32 63.57
C ILE A 57 24.57 -11.66 64.82
N GLU A 58 23.83 -10.87 65.59
CA GLU A 58 24.38 -10.17 66.77
C GLU A 58 24.57 -11.05 68.02
N ASN A 59 24.07 -12.30 68.06
CA ASN A 59 24.13 -13.14 69.27
C ASN A 59 25.20 -14.27 69.26
N LYS A 60 26.25 -14.17 68.44
CA LYS A 60 27.28 -15.23 68.33
C LYS A 60 28.73 -14.76 68.31
N LYS A 61 29.08 -13.71 69.06
CA LYS A 61 30.47 -13.25 69.22
C LYS A 61 30.90 -13.08 70.69
N GLU A 62 30.79 -14.15 71.46
CA GLU A 62 31.59 -14.33 72.67
C GLU A 62 32.22 -15.71 72.66
N LYS A 63 33.28 -15.88 71.85
CA LYS A 63 34.30 -16.91 72.07
C LYS A 63 35.62 -16.33 71.62
N GLY A 64 36.48 -16.05 72.60
CA GLY A 64 37.81 -15.48 72.42
C GLY A 64 38.64 -16.32 71.45
N ILE A 65 38.97 -15.69 70.33
CA ILE A 65 39.99 -16.16 69.40
C ILE A 65 41.18 -15.24 69.63
N ASN A 66 42.33 -15.84 69.96
CA ASN A 66 43.61 -15.17 70.16
C ASN A 66 43.89 -14.14 69.06
N GLU A 67 44.08 -12.89 69.48
CA GLU A 67 44.52 -11.77 68.66
C GLU A 67 45.99 -11.94 68.28
N ASN A 68 46.25 -12.69 67.21
CA ASN A 68 47.43 -12.41 66.39
C ASN A 68 47.03 -11.24 65.48
N GLU A 69 47.51 -10.04 65.81
CA GLU A 69 47.32 -8.80 65.05
C GLU A 69 47.78 -8.97 63.58
N PHE A 70 46.85 -9.38 62.73
CA PHE A 70 47.03 -9.35 61.29
C PHE A 70 46.92 -7.87 60.86
N LYS A 71 48.05 -7.14 60.90
CA LYS A 71 48.14 -5.76 60.41
C LYS A 71 47.68 -5.75 58.96
N GLN A 72 46.45 -5.25 58.73
CA GLN A 72 45.93 -5.13 57.38
C GLN A 72 46.88 -4.25 56.56
N PRO A 73 47.22 -4.65 55.32
CA PRO A 73 48.11 -3.86 54.50
C PRO A 73 47.50 -2.48 54.21
N TRP A 74 48.28 -1.41 54.37
CA TRP A 74 47.83 -0.03 54.16
C TRP A 74 47.30 0.27 52.74
N TRP A 75 47.59 -0.59 51.76
CA TRP A 75 47.13 -0.45 50.38
C TRP A 75 45.75 -1.06 50.10
N LEU A 76 45.21 -1.87 51.02
CA LEU A 76 43.95 -2.59 50.83
C LEU A 76 42.74 -1.67 50.54
N PRO A 77 42.56 -0.52 51.23
CA PRO A 77 41.44 0.39 50.98
C PRO A 77 41.47 1.02 49.58
N HIS A 78 42.66 1.38 49.10
CA HIS A 78 42.84 1.95 47.76
C HIS A 78 42.52 0.93 46.66
N LEU A 79 42.86 -0.34 46.87
CA LEU A 79 42.54 -1.42 45.94
C LEU A 79 41.02 -1.61 45.79
N PHE A 80 40.27 -1.61 46.89
CA PHE A 80 38.80 -1.67 46.84
C PHE A 80 38.18 -0.46 46.13
N THR A 81 38.76 0.73 46.31
CA THR A 81 38.27 1.95 45.64
C THR A 81 38.43 1.86 44.12
N ILE A 82 39.60 1.40 43.66
CA ILE A 82 39.88 1.20 42.23
C ILE A 82 38.95 0.11 41.65
N LEU A 83 38.79 -1.01 42.37
CA LEU A 83 37.90 -2.09 41.95
C LEU A 83 36.45 -1.60 41.83
N GLY A 84 35.99 -0.84 42.83
CA GLY A 84 34.65 -0.22 42.82
C GLY A 84 34.44 0.70 41.63
N PHE A 85 35.45 1.52 41.27
CA PHE A 85 35.39 2.38 40.11
C PHE A 85 35.31 1.59 38.78
N ILE A 86 36.08 0.51 38.66
CA ILE A 86 36.04 -0.36 37.47
C ILE A 86 34.68 -1.02 37.34
N VAL A 87 34.14 -1.58 38.43
CA VAL A 87 32.82 -2.22 38.43
C VAL A 87 31.73 -1.20 38.09
N ALA A 88 31.77 0.00 38.67
CA ALA A 88 30.83 1.07 38.35
C ALA A 88 30.90 1.49 36.87
N ALA A 89 32.11 1.65 36.33
CA ALA A 89 32.30 1.97 34.91
C ALA A 89 31.75 0.87 33.98
N LEU A 90 31.98 -0.41 34.31
CA LEU A 90 31.44 -1.54 33.55
C LEU A 90 29.91 -1.57 33.57
N ILE A 91 29.29 -1.27 34.71
CA ILE A 91 27.83 -1.18 34.84
C ILE A 91 27.28 -0.06 33.95
N VAL A 92 27.91 1.12 33.94
CA VAL A 92 27.50 2.25 33.10
C VAL A 92 27.60 1.89 31.62
N ILE A 93 28.71 1.29 31.17
CA ILE A 93 28.89 0.86 29.77
C ILE A 93 27.83 -0.17 29.39
N PHE A 94 27.53 -1.13 30.27
CA PHE A 94 26.48 -2.12 30.02
C PHE A 94 25.09 -1.48 29.91
N GLN A 95 24.77 -0.51 30.76
CA GLN A 95 23.51 0.23 30.70
C GLN A 95 23.39 1.07 29.44
N LEU A 96 24.45 1.79 29.03
CA LEU A 96 24.48 2.56 27.79
C LEU A 96 24.29 1.67 26.56
N ASN A 97 24.96 0.52 26.51
CA ASN A 97 24.78 -0.44 25.42
C ASN A 97 23.35 -0.99 25.36
N LYS A 98 22.75 -1.29 26.52
CA LYS A 98 21.36 -1.75 26.60
C LYS A 98 20.38 -0.65 26.16
N GLN A 99 20.58 0.58 26.61
CA GLN A 99 19.76 1.74 26.22
C GLN A 99 19.89 2.05 24.72
N HIS A 100 21.11 1.99 24.17
CA HIS A 100 21.34 2.23 22.76
C HIS A 100 20.62 1.19 21.88
N LYS A 101 20.70 -0.10 22.24
CA LYS A 101 19.96 -1.16 21.54
C LYS A 101 18.45 -0.91 21.58
N SER A 102 17.90 -0.63 22.76
CA SER A 102 16.47 -0.32 22.91
C SER A 102 16.06 0.94 22.13
N SER A 103 16.90 1.98 22.11
CA SER A 103 16.66 3.19 21.32
C SER A 103 16.69 2.91 19.82
N MET A 104 17.61 2.07 19.34
CA MET A 104 17.68 1.67 17.93
C MET A 104 16.44 0.85 17.52
N GLU A 105 15.96 -0.03 18.39
CA GLU A 105 14.72 -0.78 18.14
C GLU A 105 13.51 0.15 18.05
N VAL A 106 13.39 1.14 18.93
CA VAL A 106 12.31 2.15 18.89
C VAL A 106 12.41 2.99 17.61
N GLN A 107 13.62 3.44 17.23
CA GLN A 107 13.82 4.19 15.99
C GLN A 107 13.47 3.37 14.75
N ASN A 108 13.85 2.09 14.70
CA ASN A 108 13.51 1.21 13.60
C ASN A 108 12.00 0.99 13.50
N LYS A 109 11.30 0.77 14.64
CA LYS A 109 9.84 0.67 14.66
C LYS A 109 9.20 1.95 14.14
N ASN A 110 9.65 3.11 14.60
CA ASN A 110 9.12 4.40 14.15
C ASN A 110 9.30 4.59 12.63
N LYS A 111 10.45 4.22 12.07
CA LYS A 111 10.70 4.29 10.61
C LYS A 111 9.79 3.34 9.82
N VAL A 112 9.53 2.14 10.35
CA VAL A 112 8.61 1.19 9.72
C VAL A 112 7.17 1.73 9.73
N GLU A 113 6.72 2.27 10.84
CA GLU A 113 5.38 2.86 10.95
C GLU A 113 5.22 4.12 10.08
N GLU A 114 6.25 4.96 10.00
CA GLU A 114 6.29 6.09 9.07
C GLU A 114 6.20 5.63 7.61
N LEU A 115 6.94 4.58 7.24
CA LEU A 115 6.86 3.99 5.90
C LEU A 115 5.48 3.40 5.61
N LYS A 116 4.87 2.67 6.54
CA LYS A 116 3.49 2.16 6.39
C LYS A 116 2.50 3.29 6.14
N LEU A 117 2.59 4.37 6.90
CA LEU A 117 1.72 5.54 6.73
C LEU A 117 1.92 6.19 5.36
N GLN A 118 3.18 6.33 4.92
CA GLN A 118 3.49 6.84 3.57
C GLN A 118 2.89 5.94 2.48
N ILE A 119 3.06 4.63 2.58
CA ILE A 119 2.50 3.66 1.62
C ILE A 119 0.97 3.82 1.57
N TYR A 120 0.32 3.90 2.73
CA TYR A 120 -1.12 4.10 2.79
C TYR A 120 -1.56 5.39 2.10
N HIS A 121 -0.85 6.51 2.31
CA HIS A 121 -1.17 7.77 1.63
C HIS A 121 -1.03 7.67 0.11
N ASP A 122 0.01 7.00 -0.40
CA ASP A 122 0.17 6.76 -1.83
C ASP A 122 -1.03 5.95 -2.38
N PHE A 123 -1.48 4.91 -1.66
CA PHE A 123 -2.68 4.15 -2.02
C PHE A 123 -3.94 5.02 -2.00
N ASP A 124 -4.19 5.76 -0.93
CA ASP A 124 -5.39 6.59 -0.79
C ASP A 124 -5.48 7.61 -1.93
N GLU A 125 -4.37 8.29 -2.26
CA GLU A 125 -4.32 9.24 -3.36
C GLU A 125 -4.66 8.60 -4.71
N LYS A 126 -4.03 7.46 -5.05
CA LYS A 126 -4.30 6.80 -6.34
C LYS A 126 -5.71 6.20 -6.41
N LEU A 127 -6.22 5.66 -5.31
CA LEU A 127 -7.58 5.12 -5.24
C LEU A 127 -8.65 6.21 -5.32
N ASN A 128 -8.43 7.40 -4.75
CA ASN A 128 -9.33 8.55 -4.91
C ASN A 128 -9.36 9.00 -6.39
N ASN A 129 -8.20 9.13 -7.03
CA ASN A 129 -8.11 9.47 -8.44
C ASN A 129 -8.79 8.43 -9.35
N LEU A 130 -8.67 7.14 -9.03
CA LEU A 130 -9.36 6.07 -9.75
C LEU A 130 -10.87 6.13 -9.53
N SER A 131 -11.32 6.45 -8.32
CA SER A 131 -12.74 6.64 -8.00
C SER A 131 -13.35 7.76 -8.85
N ASP A 132 -12.70 8.93 -8.89
CA ASP A 132 -13.13 10.07 -9.69
C ASP A 132 -13.24 9.72 -11.19
N ALA A 133 -12.27 8.97 -11.72
CA ALA A 133 -12.29 8.52 -13.11
C ALA A 133 -13.43 7.54 -13.37
N SER A 134 -13.67 6.61 -12.46
CA SER A 134 -14.75 5.61 -12.56
C SER A 134 -16.13 6.25 -12.49
N ILE A 135 -16.32 7.24 -11.60
CA ILE A 135 -17.56 8.02 -11.49
C ILE A 135 -17.82 8.79 -12.78
N LYS A 136 -16.80 9.45 -13.36
CA LYS A 136 -16.95 10.15 -14.65
C LYS A 136 -17.36 9.21 -15.77
N ALA A 137 -16.72 8.04 -15.89
CA ALA A 137 -17.08 7.03 -16.87
C ALA A 137 -18.50 6.47 -16.67
N GLY A 138 -18.85 6.12 -15.43
CA GLY A 138 -20.18 5.63 -15.09
C GLY A 138 -21.28 6.65 -15.39
N ASN A 139 -21.09 7.92 -15.00
CA ASN A 139 -22.04 8.98 -15.27
C ASN A 139 -22.27 9.19 -16.77
N TYR A 140 -21.20 9.18 -17.57
CA TYR A 140 -21.30 9.31 -19.03
C TYR A 140 -22.20 8.20 -19.61
N LEU A 141 -21.99 6.95 -19.20
CA LEU A 141 -22.69 5.78 -19.71
C LEU A 141 -24.13 5.69 -19.22
N ASN A 142 -24.42 6.11 -17.99
CA ASN A 142 -25.76 6.06 -17.43
C ASN A 142 -26.69 7.10 -18.08
N GLN A 143 -26.17 8.31 -18.35
CA GLN A 143 -26.96 9.39 -18.96
C GLN A 143 -27.22 9.17 -20.45
N LEU A 144 -26.34 8.45 -21.14
CA LEU A 144 -26.35 8.33 -22.59
C LEU A 144 -27.64 7.66 -23.13
N PRO A 145 -28.06 6.46 -22.67
CA PRO A 145 -29.29 5.83 -23.14
C PRO A 145 -30.54 6.68 -22.88
N GLU A 146 -30.59 7.40 -21.76
CA GLU A 146 -31.72 8.26 -21.40
C GLU A 146 -31.84 9.45 -22.33
N ASN A 147 -30.72 10.14 -22.59
CA ASN A 147 -30.67 11.26 -23.52
C ASN A 147 -31.03 10.83 -24.94
N LEU A 148 -30.55 9.66 -25.39
CA LEU A 148 -30.88 9.11 -26.70
C LEU A 148 -32.35 8.70 -26.80
N ALA A 149 -32.92 8.08 -25.76
CA ALA A 149 -34.34 7.73 -25.73
C ALA A 149 -35.23 8.97 -25.83
N LEU A 150 -34.88 10.04 -25.10
CA LEU A 150 -35.60 11.30 -25.13
C LEU A 150 -35.51 11.94 -26.51
N TYR A 151 -34.31 12.03 -27.08
CA TYR A 151 -34.09 12.54 -28.44
C TYR A 151 -34.94 11.77 -29.46
N HIS A 152 -34.88 10.44 -29.44
CA HIS A 152 -35.63 9.60 -30.37
C HIS A 152 -37.15 9.78 -30.23
N LYS A 153 -37.66 9.88 -29.00
CA LYS A 153 -39.08 10.14 -28.74
C LYS A 153 -39.53 11.48 -29.34
N GLN A 154 -38.72 12.53 -29.21
CA GLN A 154 -39.04 13.85 -29.77
C GLN A 154 -39.05 13.83 -31.30
N VAL A 155 -38.04 13.19 -31.92
CA VAL A 155 -37.99 13.03 -33.38
C VAL A 155 -39.21 12.26 -33.89
N TYR A 156 -39.59 11.16 -33.24
CA TYR A 156 -40.77 10.37 -33.62
C TYR A 156 -42.07 11.16 -33.54
N ASN A 157 -42.20 12.04 -32.54
CA ASN A 157 -43.37 12.88 -32.34
C ASN A 157 -43.41 14.12 -33.24
N ASN A 158 -42.42 14.33 -34.14
CA ASN A 158 -42.21 15.58 -34.89
C ASN A 158 -42.03 16.82 -33.98
N GLU A 159 -41.49 16.62 -32.78
CA GLU A 159 -41.09 17.70 -31.88
C GLU A 159 -39.67 18.17 -32.23
N VAL A 160 -39.30 19.40 -31.81
CA VAL A 160 -37.92 19.87 -31.92
C VAL A 160 -37.08 19.12 -30.88
N PRO A 161 -36.12 18.26 -31.29
CA PRO A 161 -35.37 17.46 -30.35
C PRO A 161 -34.37 18.29 -29.55
N ILE A 162 -34.16 17.94 -28.29
CA ILE A 162 -33.11 18.50 -27.45
C ILE A 162 -31.75 18.00 -27.96
N ASP A 163 -30.80 18.91 -28.11
CA ASP A 163 -29.46 18.54 -28.56
C ASP A 163 -28.79 17.55 -27.59
N ILE A 164 -28.29 16.45 -28.15
CA ILE A 164 -27.51 15.47 -27.40
C ILE A 164 -26.14 16.09 -27.17
N LYS A 165 -25.74 16.29 -25.92
CA LYS A 165 -24.45 16.91 -25.60
C LYS A 165 -23.26 15.96 -25.71
N GLN A 166 -23.48 14.67 -25.48
CA GLN A 166 -22.45 13.65 -25.54
C GLN A 166 -21.80 13.56 -26.93
N ARG A 167 -20.49 13.31 -26.97
CA ARG A 167 -19.73 13.09 -28.22
C ARG A 167 -18.85 11.84 -28.14
N PRO A 168 -18.60 11.13 -29.26
CA PRO A 168 -17.73 9.95 -29.24
C PRO A 168 -16.31 10.23 -28.74
N ASP A 169 -15.73 11.38 -29.08
CA ASP A 169 -14.41 11.82 -28.62
C ASP A 169 -14.36 12.06 -27.11
N GLU A 170 -15.42 12.62 -26.53
CA GLU A 170 -15.53 12.75 -25.07
C GLU A 170 -15.54 11.39 -24.37
N PHE A 171 -16.26 10.41 -24.91
CA PHE A 171 -16.24 9.05 -24.37
C PHE A 171 -14.83 8.46 -24.40
N LEU A 172 -14.11 8.61 -25.51
CA LEU A 172 -12.74 8.13 -25.64
C LEU A 172 -11.80 8.79 -24.63
N LEU A 173 -11.95 10.10 -24.41
CA LEU A 173 -11.16 10.82 -23.39
C LEU A 173 -11.45 10.31 -21.99
N VAL A 174 -12.73 10.11 -21.64
CA VAL A 174 -13.14 9.59 -20.34
C VAL A 174 -12.64 8.15 -20.13
N LEU A 175 -12.70 7.31 -21.16
CA LEU A 175 -12.16 5.95 -21.09
C LEU A 175 -10.65 5.94 -20.90
N ASN A 176 -9.90 6.67 -21.73
CA ASN A 176 -8.45 6.73 -21.62
C ASN A 176 -8.02 7.26 -20.26
N TYR A 177 -8.75 8.23 -19.72
CA TYR A 177 -8.54 8.71 -18.35
C TYR A 177 -8.72 7.58 -17.33
N LEU A 178 -9.82 6.83 -17.39
CA LEU A 178 -10.05 5.67 -16.51
C LEU A 178 -8.94 4.61 -16.63
N LEU A 179 -8.61 4.16 -17.84
CA LEU A 179 -7.56 3.14 -18.06
C LEU A 179 -6.21 3.61 -17.53
N SER A 180 -5.86 4.88 -17.73
CA SER A 180 -4.63 5.46 -17.19
C SER A 180 -4.58 5.42 -15.65
N LYS A 181 -5.73 5.57 -14.97
CA LYS A 181 -5.82 5.50 -13.51
C LYS A 181 -5.77 4.06 -13.00
N ILE A 182 -6.37 3.11 -13.72
CA ILE A 182 -6.22 1.68 -13.43
C ILE A 182 -4.74 1.29 -13.51
N LEU A 183 -4.04 1.70 -14.58
CA LEU A 183 -2.62 1.43 -14.74
C LEU A 183 -1.75 2.02 -13.62
N GLN A 184 -2.07 3.25 -13.16
CA GLN A 184 -1.37 3.88 -12.04
C GLN A 184 -1.52 3.07 -10.74
N VAL A 185 -2.69 2.48 -10.50
CA VAL A 185 -2.92 1.60 -9.33
C VAL A 185 -2.14 0.29 -9.48
N ILE A 186 -2.13 -0.32 -10.68
CA ILE A 186 -1.34 -1.54 -10.93
C ILE A 186 0.15 -1.30 -10.65
N LEU A 187 0.73 -0.22 -11.19
CA LEU A 187 2.12 0.16 -10.98
C LEU A 187 2.42 0.48 -9.51
N LEU A 188 1.45 1.05 -8.78
CA LEU A 188 1.59 1.29 -7.35
C LEU A 188 1.67 -0.02 -6.56
N ILE A 189 0.85 -1.02 -6.92
CA ILE A 189 0.91 -2.33 -6.28
C ILE A 189 2.26 -2.99 -6.55
N GLU A 190 2.75 -2.92 -7.79
CA GLU A 190 4.08 -3.44 -8.17
C GLU A 190 5.21 -2.77 -7.39
N LYS A 191 5.18 -1.43 -7.24
CA LYS A 191 6.14 -0.66 -6.43
C LYS A 191 6.26 -1.19 -5.00
N TYR A 192 5.16 -1.66 -4.42
CA TYR A 192 5.11 -2.13 -3.03
C TYR A 192 4.99 -3.66 -2.88
N GLU A 193 5.24 -4.44 -3.93
CA GLU A 193 5.17 -5.92 -3.91
C GLU A 193 6.14 -6.53 -2.88
N VAL A 194 7.29 -5.89 -2.63
CA VAL A 194 8.26 -6.34 -1.61
C VAL A 194 7.69 -6.24 -0.18
N VAL A 195 6.79 -5.30 0.08
CA VAL A 195 6.21 -5.08 1.41
C VAL A 195 5.14 -6.13 1.69
N GLU A 196 4.29 -6.41 0.71
CA GLU A 196 3.24 -7.44 0.80
C GLU A 196 3.01 -8.10 -0.56
N PRO A 197 3.63 -9.26 -0.84
CA PRO A 197 3.50 -9.96 -2.12
C PRO A 197 2.06 -10.38 -2.45
N ARG A 198 1.21 -10.59 -1.43
CA ARG A 198 -0.18 -11.00 -1.64
C ARG A 198 -1.03 -9.89 -2.29
N LEU A 199 -0.58 -8.64 -2.29
CA LEU A 199 -1.26 -7.56 -3.03
C LEU A 199 -1.30 -7.82 -4.54
N LYS A 200 -0.45 -8.71 -5.08
CA LYS A 200 -0.45 -9.09 -6.49
C LYS A 200 -1.79 -9.59 -7.00
N ILE A 201 -2.63 -10.15 -6.13
CA ILE A 201 -4.00 -10.54 -6.51
C ILE A 201 -4.84 -9.35 -7.01
N PHE A 202 -4.61 -8.14 -6.49
CA PHE A 202 -5.25 -6.93 -6.97
C PHE A 202 -4.72 -6.50 -8.34
N GLN A 203 -3.46 -6.76 -8.68
CA GLN A 203 -2.97 -6.55 -10.05
C GLN A 203 -3.75 -7.45 -11.02
N SER A 204 -3.93 -8.74 -10.71
CA SER A 204 -4.73 -9.65 -11.54
C SER A 204 -6.18 -9.19 -11.65
N ALA A 205 -6.79 -8.72 -10.55
CA ALA A 205 -8.15 -8.18 -10.56
C ALA A 205 -8.29 -6.94 -11.46
N PHE A 206 -7.37 -5.97 -11.33
CA PHE A 206 -7.38 -4.76 -12.15
C PHE A 206 -7.03 -5.04 -13.63
N ASN A 207 -6.13 -5.97 -13.91
CA ASN A 207 -5.87 -6.44 -15.28
C ASN A 207 -7.11 -7.11 -15.90
N SER A 208 -7.85 -7.89 -15.10
CA SER A 208 -9.08 -8.54 -15.55
C SER A 208 -10.14 -7.53 -15.96
N VAL A 209 -10.43 -6.53 -15.12
CA VAL A 209 -11.42 -5.50 -15.48
C VAL A 209 -10.92 -4.58 -16.59
N HIS A 210 -9.61 -4.29 -16.65
CA HIS A 210 -9.01 -3.55 -17.75
C HIS A 210 -9.19 -4.27 -19.10
N HIS A 211 -8.97 -5.59 -19.13
CA HIS A 211 -9.23 -6.42 -20.31
C HIS A 211 -10.69 -6.33 -20.75
N ASN A 212 -11.63 -6.52 -19.83
CA ASN A 212 -13.07 -6.45 -20.11
C ASN A 212 -13.47 -5.07 -20.66
N LEU A 213 -12.96 -3.98 -20.08
CA LEU A 213 -13.21 -2.62 -20.57
C LEU A 213 -12.73 -2.44 -22.01
N MET A 214 -11.54 -2.95 -22.33
CA MET A 214 -10.98 -2.87 -23.70
C MET A 214 -11.73 -3.73 -24.70
N GLU A 215 -12.24 -4.89 -24.27
CA GLU A 215 -13.08 -5.76 -25.09
C GLU A 215 -14.42 -5.07 -25.41
N PHE A 216 -15.14 -4.60 -24.40
CA PHE A 216 -16.44 -3.96 -24.56
C PHE A 216 -16.38 -2.60 -25.25
N TYR A 217 -15.24 -1.90 -25.13
CA TYR A 217 -15.01 -0.62 -25.79
C TYR A 217 -15.21 -0.69 -27.30
N LYS A 218 -14.72 -1.74 -27.97
CA LYS A 218 -14.70 -1.82 -29.44
C LYS A 218 -16.11 -1.72 -30.03
N ASP A 219 -17.00 -2.59 -29.57
CA ASP A 219 -18.37 -2.66 -30.08
C ASP A 219 -19.17 -1.43 -29.65
N LEU A 220 -19.00 -1.00 -28.39
CA LEU A 220 -19.67 0.18 -27.89
C LEU A 220 -19.26 1.43 -28.69
N PHE A 221 -17.97 1.67 -28.88
CA PHE A 221 -17.48 2.86 -29.58
C PHE A 221 -17.96 2.94 -31.03
N LEU A 222 -17.98 1.80 -31.73
CA LEU A 222 -18.55 1.75 -33.08
C LEU A 222 -20.04 2.12 -33.08
N ALA A 223 -20.81 1.62 -32.12
CA ALA A 223 -22.21 2.00 -31.96
C ALA A 223 -22.34 3.51 -31.63
N LEU A 224 -21.49 4.05 -30.75
CA LEU A 224 -21.50 5.48 -30.40
C LEU A 224 -21.21 6.38 -31.61
N ILE A 225 -20.23 6.02 -32.44
CA ILE A 225 -19.91 6.76 -33.67
C ILE A 225 -21.11 6.82 -34.64
N ALA A 226 -21.95 5.80 -34.65
CA ALA A 226 -23.12 5.75 -35.52
C ALA A 226 -24.27 6.64 -35.00
N VAL A 227 -24.41 6.77 -33.68
CA VAL A 227 -25.63 7.30 -33.04
C VAL A 227 -25.44 8.62 -32.31
N LEU A 228 -24.21 9.10 -32.13
CA LEU A 228 -23.92 10.38 -31.47
C LEU A 228 -23.56 11.49 -32.48
N PRO A 229 -23.84 12.75 -32.14
CA PRO A 229 -23.43 13.89 -32.96
C PRO A 229 -21.91 13.96 -33.11
N LYS A 230 -21.46 14.45 -34.26
CA LYS A 230 -20.04 14.65 -34.56
C LYS A 230 -19.74 16.12 -34.76
N ASN A 231 -18.68 16.59 -34.11
CA ASN A 231 -18.16 17.93 -34.33
C ASN A 231 -17.52 17.99 -35.72
N VAL A 232 -17.90 18.99 -36.51
CA VAL A 232 -17.29 19.29 -37.81
C VAL A 232 -16.02 20.08 -37.54
N LYS A 233 -14.94 19.74 -38.24
CA LYS A 233 -13.69 20.48 -38.12
C LYS A 233 -13.88 21.93 -38.62
N PRO A 234 -13.19 22.93 -38.04
CA PRO A 234 -13.34 24.32 -38.44
C PRO A 234 -13.21 24.56 -39.96
N GLU A 235 -12.27 23.86 -40.60
CA GLU A 235 -12.03 23.92 -42.05
C GLU A 235 -13.17 23.39 -42.93
N ASP A 236 -14.07 22.58 -42.37
CA ASP A 236 -15.16 21.93 -43.09
C ASP A 236 -16.53 22.58 -42.81
N ILE A 237 -16.62 23.57 -41.92
CA ILE A 237 -17.89 24.20 -41.53
C ILE A 237 -18.61 24.81 -42.75
N ASP A 238 -17.88 25.51 -43.62
CA ASP A 238 -18.45 26.13 -44.83
C ASP A 238 -19.02 25.09 -45.81
N LYS A 239 -18.45 23.87 -45.81
CA LYS A 239 -18.89 22.77 -46.67
C LYS A 239 -20.17 22.12 -46.18
N PHE A 240 -20.32 21.96 -44.86
CA PHE A 240 -21.48 21.30 -44.26
C PHE A 240 -22.57 22.28 -43.80
N GLY A 241 -22.27 23.58 -43.73
CA GLY A 241 -23.18 24.62 -43.26
C GLY A 241 -23.54 24.51 -41.77
N CYS A 242 -22.82 23.68 -41.02
CA CYS A 242 -23.07 23.43 -39.60
C CYS A 242 -21.77 23.04 -38.88
N SER A 243 -21.72 23.31 -37.57
CA SER A 243 -20.60 22.91 -36.71
C SER A 243 -20.77 21.51 -36.11
N VAL A 244 -21.98 20.95 -36.17
CA VAL A 244 -22.33 19.63 -35.60
C VAL A 244 -23.21 18.89 -36.59
N ILE A 245 -22.83 17.67 -36.93
CA ILE A 245 -23.66 16.76 -37.72
C ILE A 245 -24.45 15.89 -36.74
N SER A 246 -25.76 16.09 -36.70
CA SER A 246 -26.67 15.26 -35.90
C SER A 246 -26.89 13.90 -36.56
N PRO A 247 -26.97 12.82 -35.77
CA PRO A 247 -27.19 11.48 -36.26
C PRO A 247 -28.65 11.30 -36.72
N LEU A 248 -28.85 10.34 -37.64
CA LEU A 248 -30.19 9.89 -38.01
C LEU A 248 -30.86 9.19 -36.82
N ALA A 249 -32.20 9.16 -36.82
CA ALA A 249 -32.96 8.40 -35.83
C ALA A 249 -32.51 6.92 -35.85
N ILE A 250 -32.12 6.42 -34.68
CA ILE A 250 -31.71 5.04 -34.47
C ILE A 250 -32.92 4.10 -34.57
N SER A 251 -32.75 2.90 -35.12
CA SER A 251 -33.83 1.90 -35.09
C SER A 251 -34.10 1.43 -33.65
N SER A 252 -35.32 0.93 -33.38
CA SER A 252 -35.64 0.40 -32.05
C SER A 252 -34.74 -0.78 -31.66
N ASP A 253 -34.37 -1.62 -32.62
CA ASP A 253 -33.48 -2.77 -32.39
C ASP A 253 -32.05 -2.32 -32.07
N ASP A 254 -31.51 -1.37 -32.84
CA ASP A 254 -30.18 -0.80 -32.59
C ASP A 254 -30.10 -0.10 -31.23
N PHE A 255 -31.20 0.56 -30.80
CA PHE A 255 -31.27 1.18 -29.48
C PHE A 255 -31.22 0.15 -28.34
N VAL A 256 -31.88 -1.00 -28.51
CA VAL A 256 -31.79 -2.11 -27.55
C VAL A 256 -30.35 -2.64 -27.48
N ILE A 257 -29.70 -2.83 -28.62
CA ILE A 257 -28.29 -3.28 -28.69
C ILE A 257 -27.37 -2.29 -27.99
N LEU A 258 -27.51 -1.00 -28.28
CA LEU A 258 -26.71 0.06 -27.65
C LEU A 258 -26.89 0.07 -26.13
N LYS A 259 -28.13 -0.07 -25.64
CA LYS A 259 -28.41 -0.13 -24.19
C LYS A 259 -27.73 -1.32 -23.54
N GLN A 260 -27.72 -2.49 -24.20
CA GLN A 260 -27.01 -3.67 -23.71
C GLN A 260 -25.50 -3.44 -23.67
N LEU A 261 -24.91 -2.82 -24.70
CA LEU A 261 -23.49 -2.46 -24.74
C LEU A 261 -23.12 -1.47 -23.62
N CYS A 262 -23.92 -0.42 -23.42
CA CYS A 262 -23.74 0.53 -22.32
C CYS A 262 -23.81 -0.16 -20.96
N SER A 263 -24.76 -1.09 -20.78
CA SER A 263 -24.91 -1.85 -19.53
C SER A 263 -23.71 -2.76 -19.27
N LYS A 264 -23.24 -3.53 -20.26
CA LYS A 264 -22.03 -4.36 -20.13
C LYS A 264 -20.82 -3.54 -19.70
N PHE A 265 -20.62 -2.39 -20.36
CA PHE A 265 -19.51 -1.50 -20.03
C PHE A 265 -19.67 -0.88 -18.64
N SER A 266 -20.87 -0.41 -18.28
CA SER A 266 -21.15 0.14 -16.96
C SER A 266 -20.93 -0.88 -15.84
N ASN A 267 -21.25 -2.15 -16.09
CA ASN A 267 -20.97 -3.23 -15.13
C ASN A 267 -19.46 -3.39 -14.95
N ALA A 268 -18.67 -3.38 -16.03
CA ALA A 268 -17.21 -3.41 -15.91
C ALA A 268 -16.65 -2.18 -15.16
N VAL A 269 -17.17 -0.97 -15.40
CA VAL A 269 -16.79 0.22 -14.62
C VAL A 269 -17.17 0.07 -13.14
N SER A 270 -18.31 -0.58 -12.84
CA SER A 270 -18.72 -0.85 -11.45
C SER A 270 -17.78 -1.85 -10.77
N GLU A 271 -17.32 -2.88 -11.48
CA GLU A 271 -16.30 -3.82 -10.99
C GLU A 271 -14.98 -3.11 -10.62
N VAL A 272 -14.57 -2.05 -11.36
CA VAL A 272 -13.42 -1.21 -10.97
C VAL A 272 -13.65 -0.61 -9.59
N GLY A 273 -14.84 -0.07 -9.33
CA GLY A 273 -15.23 0.49 -8.04
C GLY A 273 -15.23 -0.54 -6.92
N GLU A 274 -15.69 -1.77 -7.21
CA GLU A 274 -15.67 -2.88 -6.26
C GLU A 274 -14.24 -3.27 -5.85
N TYR A 275 -13.33 -3.47 -6.82
CA TYR A 275 -11.94 -3.81 -6.52
C TYR A 275 -11.17 -2.63 -5.90
N GLN A 276 -11.51 -1.40 -6.26
CA GLN A 276 -10.99 -0.18 -5.62
C GLN A 276 -11.40 -0.08 -4.16
N TYR A 277 -12.63 -0.47 -3.82
CA TYR A 277 -13.09 -0.55 -2.43
C TYR A 277 -12.36 -1.65 -1.65
N ASP A 278 -12.27 -2.85 -2.23
CA ASP A 278 -11.58 -3.98 -1.60
C ASP A 278 -10.11 -3.64 -1.31
N LEU A 279 -9.39 -3.05 -2.27
CA LEU A 279 -8.00 -2.64 -2.08
C LEU A 279 -7.86 -1.55 -1.00
N ARG A 280 -8.84 -0.64 -0.89
CA ARG A 280 -8.83 0.36 0.18
C ARG A 280 -8.97 -0.30 1.55
N VAL A 281 -9.89 -1.23 1.70
CA VAL A 281 -10.11 -1.96 2.97
C VAL A 281 -8.87 -2.77 3.34
N GLU A 282 -8.32 -3.55 2.41
CA GLU A 282 -7.15 -4.39 2.68
C GLU A 282 -5.90 -3.53 2.96
N SER A 283 -5.70 -2.40 2.27
CA SER A 283 -4.58 -1.47 2.57
C SER A 283 -4.74 -0.77 3.92
N GLN A 284 -5.95 -0.38 4.32
CA GLN A 284 -6.22 0.15 5.66
C GLN A 284 -5.89 -0.88 6.74
N ASN A 285 -6.36 -2.11 6.57
CA ASN A 285 -6.09 -3.19 7.52
C ASN A 285 -4.60 -3.52 7.60
N LEU A 286 -3.91 -3.56 6.46
CA LEU A 286 -2.49 -3.91 6.37
C LEU A 286 -1.57 -2.83 6.95
N PHE A 287 -1.83 -1.55 6.67
CA PHE A 287 -0.90 -0.47 7.01
C PHE A 287 -1.30 0.30 8.26
N LEU A 288 -2.58 0.34 8.61
CA LEU A 288 -3.10 1.11 9.74
C LEU A 288 -3.72 0.25 10.85
N GLY A 289 -4.09 -1.01 10.57
CA GLY A 289 -4.82 -1.85 11.51
C GLY A 289 -4.13 -2.00 12.87
N ASP A 290 -2.82 -2.27 12.85
CA ASP A 290 -2.00 -2.41 14.05
C ASP A 290 -1.90 -1.12 14.88
N LEU A 291 -1.91 0.04 14.22
CA LEU A 291 -1.79 1.35 14.87
C LEU A 291 -3.02 1.69 15.71
N PHE A 292 -4.20 1.28 15.24
CA PHE A 292 -5.48 1.60 15.87
C PHE A 292 -6.12 0.41 16.60
N GLY A 293 -5.54 -0.79 16.49
CA GLY A 293 -6.07 -2.00 17.11
C GLY A 293 -7.44 -2.42 16.61
N ASN A 294 -7.81 -2.02 15.38
CA ASN A 294 -9.10 -2.28 14.76
C ASN A 294 -8.93 -2.64 13.29
N THR A 295 -9.89 -3.39 12.73
CA THR A 295 -9.94 -3.72 11.31
C THR A 295 -11.25 -3.25 10.69
N VAL A 296 -11.18 -2.85 9.43
CA VAL A 296 -12.32 -2.56 8.59
C VAL A 296 -12.84 -3.88 8.01
N PRO A 297 -14.13 -4.20 8.16
CA PRO A 297 -14.68 -5.43 7.61
C PRO A 297 -14.67 -5.38 6.08
N SER A 298 -14.39 -6.52 5.44
CA SER A 298 -14.58 -6.67 4.00
C SER A 298 -16.05 -6.48 3.62
N ARG A 299 -16.32 -6.06 2.38
CA ARG A 299 -17.70 -5.96 1.89
C ARG A 299 -18.39 -7.32 1.80
N GLU A 300 -19.72 -7.28 1.87
CA GLU A 300 -20.61 -8.41 1.65
C GLU A 300 -21.58 -8.06 0.52
N PRO A 301 -21.24 -8.35 -0.75
CA PRO A 301 -22.08 -7.99 -1.87
C PRO A 301 -23.41 -8.76 -1.83
N ILE A 302 -24.49 -8.09 -2.21
CA ILE A 302 -25.83 -8.69 -2.29
C ILE A 302 -25.85 -9.80 -3.35
N ASP A 303 -25.18 -9.58 -4.49
CA ASP A 303 -24.99 -10.62 -5.50
C ASP A 303 -23.78 -11.50 -5.12
N PRO A 304 -23.97 -12.80 -4.84
CA PRO A 304 -22.88 -13.72 -4.53
C PRO A 304 -21.93 -13.96 -5.72
N LYS A 305 -22.26 -13.51 -6.93
CA LYS A 305 -21.38 -13.58 -8.10
C LYS A 305 -20.24 -12.56 -8.04
N CYS A 306 -20.46 -11.42 -7.39
CA CYS A 306 -19.43 -10.39 -7.20
C CYS A 306 -18.24 -10.96 -6.43
N LYS A 307 -17.02 -10.73 -6.94
CA LYS A 307 -15.79 -11.30 -6.38
C LYS A 307 -15.20 -10.34 -5.37
N VAL A 308 -15.25 -10.68 -4.09
CA VAL A 308 -14.55 -9.91 -3.03
C VAL A 308 -13.09 -10.34 -2.99
N VAL A 309 -12.18 -9.39 -3.21
CA VAL A 309 -10.73 -9.64 -3.21
C VAL A 309 -10.19 -9.43 -1.80
N LYS A 310 -9.50 -10.44 -1.25
CA LYS A 310 -8.88 -10.41 0.08
C LYS A 310 -7.46 -10.97 0.02
N ILE A 311 -6.57 -10.49 0.89
CA ILE A 311 -5.19 -11.03 0.99
C ILE A 311 -5.05 -12.14 2.05
N THR A 312 -6.13 -12.49 2.73
CA THR A 312 -6.17 -13.56 3.75
C THR A 312 -6.57 -14.90 3.13
N GLU A 313 -5.98 -15.98 3.64
CA GLU A 313 -6.41 -17.35 3.30
C GLU A 313 -7.70 -17.74 4.03
N PRO A 314 -8.57 -18.59 3.43
CA PRO A 314 -8.41 -19.27 2.13
C PRO A 314 -8.88 -18.45 0.91
N GLU A 315 -9.44 -17.26 1.13
CA GLU A 315 -10.01 -16.45 0.04
C GLU A 315 -8.98 -16.03 -1.00
N TYR A 316 -7.76 -15.70 -0.56
CA TYR A 316 -6.65 -15.34 -1.46
C TYR A 316 -6.43 -16.40 -2.53
N THR A 317 -6.22 -17.66 -2.15
CA THR A 317 -5.97 -18.74 -3.12
C THR A 317 -7.15 -18.93 -4.07
N ARG A 318 -8.39 -18.90 -3.54
CA ARG A 318 -9.61 -19.06 -4.35
C ARG A 318 -9.74 -17.97 -5.41
N VAL A 319 -9.57 -16.71 -5.00
CA VAL A 319 -9.74 -15.55 -5.89
C VAL A 319 -8.57 -15.44 -6.87
N LYS A 320 -7.35 -15.79 -6.44
CA LYS A 320 -6.17 -15.85 -7.30
C LYS A 320 -6.36 -16.84 -8.44
N ASN A 321 -6.78 -18.08 -8.14
CA ASN A 321 -7.04 -19.09 -9.16
C ASN A 321 -8.10 -18.64 -10.16
N TYR A 322 -9.14 -17.95 -9.70
CA TYR A 322 -10.17 -17.40 -10.58
C TYR A 322 -9.57 -16.39 -11.57
N PHE A 323 -8.79 -15.41 -11.10
CA PHE A 323 -8.24 -14.41 -12.01
C PHE A 323 -7.18 -14.98 -12.95
N ASP A 324 -6.38 -15.92 -12.47
CA ASP A 324 -5.29 -16.53 -13.26
C ASP A 324 -5.83 -17.46 -14.35
N HIS A 325 -6.96 -18.15 -14.14
CA HIS A 325 -7.42 -19.20 -15.07
C HIS A 325 -8.87 -19.05 -15.56
N ASP A 326 -9.79 -18.58 -14.73
CA ASP A 326 -11.23 -18.61 -15.04
C ASP A 326 -11.72 -17.31 -15.69
N SER A 327 -11.09 -16.18 -15.37
CA SER A 327 -11.41 -14.87 -15.91
C SER A 327 -11.10 -14.78 -17.41
N ALA A 328 -11.75 -13.85 -18.13
CA ALA A 328 -11.45 -13.63 -19.55
C ALA A 328 -9.97 -13.29 -19.78
N TRP A 329 -9.41 -12.47 -18.89
CA TRP A 329 -7.98 -12.16 -18.85
C TRP A 329 -7.10 -13.39 -18.63
N GLY A 330 -7.40 -14.20 -17.62
CA GLY A 330 -6.63 -15.42 -17.31
C GLY A 330 -6.60 -16.40 -18.48
N LYS A 331 -7.76 -16.64 -19.10
CA LYS A 331 -7.86 -17.48 -20.31
C LYS A 331 -7.05 -16.93 -21.47
N ASN A 332 -7.08 -15.60 -21.67
CA ASN A 332 -6.28 -14.95 -22.70
C ASN A 332 -4.77 -15.09 -22.41
N CYS A 333 -4.34 -14.98 -21.15
CA CYS A 333 -2.95 -15.24 -20.75
C CYS A 333 -2.54 -16.69 -21.03
N ASP A 334 -3.36 -17.66 -20.63
CA ASP A 334 -3.11 -19.08 -20.88
C ASP A 334 -3.00 -19.38 -22.38
N GLU A 335 -3.85 -18.75 -23.21
CA GLU A 335 -3.80 -18.88 -24.67
C GLU A 335 -2.51 -18.28 -25.26
N VAL A 336 -2.11 -17.09 -24.84
CA VAL A 336 -0.89 -16.43 -25.29
C VAL A 336 0.35 -17.25 -24.89
N ASP A 337 0.42 -17.73 -23.66
CA ASP A 337 1.52 -18.56 -23.18
C ASP A 337 1.63 -19.87 -23.97
N LYS A 338 0.50 -20.47 -24.34
CA LYS A 338 0.48 -21.64 -25.22
C LYS A 338 1.07 -21.32 -26.60
N GLN A 339 0.64 -20.22 -27.23
CA GLN A 339 1.13 -19.81 -28.55
C GLN A 339 2.65 -19.50 -28.54
N VAL A 340 3.14 -18.86 -27.48
CA VAL A 340 4.57 -18.56 -27.29
C VAL A 340 5.38 -19.85 -27.14
N ASN A 341 4.89 -20.81 -26.35
CA ASN A 341 5.55 -22.10 -26.17
C ASN A 341 5.60 -22.93 -27.46
N GLU A 342 4.53 -22.92 -28.26
CA GLU A 342 4.49 -23.56 -29.57
C GLU A 342 5.54 -22.95 -30.52
N SER A 343 5.57 -21.62 -30.63
CA SER A 343 6.53 -20.88 -31.47
C SER A 343 7.99 -21.12 -31.07
N PHE A 344 8.26 -21.20 -29.76
CA PHE A 344 9.60 -21.45 -29.24
C PHE A 344 10.09 -22.87 -29.52
N ASN A 345 9.18 -23.86 -29.46
CA ASN A 345 9.50 -25.24 -29.78
C ASN A 345 9.74 -25.45 -31.29
N GLU A 346 8.96 -24.79 -32.15
CA GLU A 346 9.18 -24.81 -33.60
C GLU A 346 10.56 -24.25 -33.98
N SER A 347 10.95 -23.12 -33.37
CA SER A 347 12.26 -22.47 -33.60
C SER A 347 13.43 -23.40 -33.24
N LYS A 348 13.33 -24.13 -32.12
CA LYS A 348 14.36 -25.10 -31.71
C LYS A 348 14.48 -26.30 -32.64
N VAL A 349 13.39 -26.70 -33.30
CA VAL A 349 13.43 -27.79 -34.28
C VAL A 349 14.15 -27.33 -35.54
N THR A 350 13.89 -26.10 -35.99
CA THR A 350 14.58 -25.54 -37.16
C THR A 350 16.10 -25.43 -36.94
N GLU A 351 16.56 -24.97 -35.77
CA GLU A 351 17.99 -24.88 -35.45
C GLU A 351 18.72 -26.24 -35.36
N ARG A 352 18.02 -27.34 -35.09
CA ARG A 352 18.64 -28.68 -35.07
C ARG A 352 18.72 -29.32 -36.46
N CYS A 353 17.97 -28.81 -37.43
CA CYS A 353 17.97 -29.33 -38.80
C CYS A 353 18.95 -28.59 -39.72
N THR A 354 19.50 -27.47 -39.28
CA THR A 354 20.61 -26.73 -39.90
C THR A 354 21.94 -27.13 -39.29
#